data_AF-A0A957LTR0-F1
#
_entry.id   AF-A0A957LTR0-F1
#
_cell.length_a   1.000
_cell.length_b   1.000
_cell.length_c   1.000
_cell.angle_alpha   90.00
_cell.angle_beta   90.00
_cell.angle_gamma   90.00
#
_symmetry.space_group_name_H-M   'P 1'
#
loop_
_entity.id
_entity.type
_entity.pdbx_description
1 polymer ?
#
loop_
_entity_poly.entity_id
_entity_poly.type
_entity_poly.pdbx_seq_one_letter_code
_entity_poly.pdbx_strand_id
1 'polypeptide(L)' 'LHRQGFAFETWDVTGADVRHARRKRAVLEELRPAFAAEGTLSLYENRLGEANGVLAAWEAGCHARYLYRAIPL' A
#
# COMPACT_ATOMS: atom_id res chain seq x y z
N LEU A 1 -1.52 -17.15 -20.83
CA LEU A 1 -0.67 -15.97 -21.13
C LEU A 1 0.69 -16.32 -21.76
N HIS A 2 1.19 -17.56 -21.67
CA HIS A 2 2.23 -18.07 -22.62
C HIS A 2 1.91 -17.80 -24.09
N ARG A 3 0.60 -17.70 -24.43
CA ARG A 3 0.08 -17.31 -25.75
C ARG A 3 0.55 -15.95 -26.28
N GLN A 4 1.08 -15.06 -25.44
CA GLN A 4 1.57 -13.74 -25.86
C GLN A 4 3.10 -13.66 -25.99
N GLY A 5 3.84 -14.76 -25.78
CA GLY A 5 5.29 -14.75 -25.93
C GLY A 5 6.05 -14.15 -24.73
N PHE A 6 5.48 -14.21 -23.52
CA PHE A 6 6.13 -13.73 -22.30
C PHE A 6 6.08 -14.77 -21.18
N ALA A 7 7.17 -14.87 -20.43
CA ALA A 7 7.25 -15.46 -19.10
C ALA A 7 7.05 -14.38 -18.02
N PHE A 8 6.73 -14.79 -16.79
CA PHE A 8 6.59 -13.87 -15.65
C PHE A 8 7.35 -14.36 -14.43
N GLU A 9 8.04 -13.43 -13.80
CA GLU A 9 8.51 -13.57 -12.42
C GLU A 9 7.57 -12.80 -11.49
N THR A 10 7.29 -13.37 -10.32
CA THR A 10 6.35 -12.80 -9.35
C THR A 10 6.99 -12.69 -7.97
N TRP A 11 6.81 -11.56 -7.31
CA TRP A 11 7.17 -11.39 -5.91
C TRP A 11 5.92 -11.03 -5.11
N ASP A 12 5.61 -11.86 -4.10
CA ASP A 12 4.60 -11.51 -3.11
C ASP A 12 5.19 -10.49 -2.13
N VAL A 13 4.66 -9.27 -2.18
CA VAL A 13 5.06 -8.17 -1.29
C VAL A 13 3.92 -7.79 -0.35
N THR A 14 2.89 -8.62 -0.21
CA THR A 14 1.72 -8.38 0.66
C THR A 14 2.16 -8.07 2.08
N GLY A 15 3.06 -8.87 2.64
CA GLY A 15 3.59 -8.64 3.99
C GLY A 15 4.37 -7.32 4.13
N ALA A 16 5.08 -6.89 3.08
CA ALA A 16 5.79 -5.62 3.08
C ALA A 16 4.82 -4.44 3.01
N ASP A 17 3.76 -4.56 2.22
CA ASP A 17 2.72 -3.54 2.08
C ASP A 17 1.94 -3.33 3.39
N VAL A 18 1.58 -4.41 4.09
CA VAL A 18 0.94 -4.34 5.41
C VAL A 18 1.85 -3.68 6.45
N ARG A 19 3.15 -4.02 6.46
CA ARG A 19 4.12 -3.35 7.34
C ARG A 19 4.23 -1.86 7.02
N HIS A 20 4.22 -1.50 5.75
CA HIS A 20 4.23 -0.10 5.31
C HIS A 20 2.98 0.64 5.79
N ALA A 21 1.78 0.07 5.61
CA ALA A 21 0.53 0.68 6.07
C ALA A 21 0.50 0.91 7.60
N ARG A 22 0.98 -0.06 8.40
CA ARG A 22 1.11 0.10 9.86
C ARG A 22 2.04 1.26 10.23
N ARG A 23 3.22 1.32 9.60
CA ARG A 23 4.19 2.39 9.87
C ARG A 23 3.68 3.75 9.41
N LYS A 24 3.04 3.82 8.25
CA LYS A 24 2.41 5.02 7.70
C LYS A 24 1.37 5.58 8.66
N ARG A 25 0.50 4.74 9.22
CA ARG A 25 -0.49 5.15 10.22
C ARG A 25 0.17 5.80 11.44
N ALA A 26 1.20 5.17 12.00
CA ALA A 26 1.91 5.71 13.17
C ALA A 26 2.54 7.08 12.88
N VAL A 27 3.25 7.21 11.75
CA VAL A 27 3.89 8.47 11.34
C VAL A 27 2.87 9.57 11.06
N LEU A 28 1.72 9.25 10.46
CA LEU A 28 0.69 10.25 10.18
C LEU A 28 0.08 10.83 11.46
N GLU A 29 -0.14 10.02 12.48
CA GLU A 29 -0.64 10.51 13.78
C GLU A 29 0.37 11.47 14.43
N GLU A 30 1.67 11.15 14.38
CA GLU A 30 2.73 12.03 14.86
C GLU A 30 2.78 13.37 14.09
N LEU A 31 2.53 13.34 12.78
CA LEU A 31 2.57 14.52 11.91
C LEU A 31 1.26 15.31 11.85
N ARG A 32 0.18 14.82 12.45
CA ARG A 32 -1.14 15.48 12.40
C ARG A 32 -1.10 16.96 12.81
N PRO A 33 -0.35 17.38 13.86
CA PRO A 33 -0.23 18.79 14.21
C PRO A 33 0.42 19.64 13.11
N ALA A 34 1.41 19.08 12.39
CA ALA A 34 2.07 19.78 11.28
C ALA A 34 1.11 20.00 10.11
N PHE A 35 0.34 18.96 9.73
CA PHE A 35 -0.72 19.10 8.73
C PHE A 35 -1.79 20.12 9.13
N ALA A 36 -2.14 20.20 10.42
CA ALA A 36 -3.06 21.22 10.92
C ALA A 36 -2.47 22.63 10.80
N ALA A 37 -1.21 22.83 11.17
CA ALA A 37 -0.54 24.12 11.09
C ALA A 37 -0.37 24.61 9.64
N GLU A 38 -0.18 23.71 8.70
CA GLU A 38 -0.04 24.01 7.27
C GLU A 38 -1.39 24.14 6.54
N GLY A 39 -2.51 23.86 7.21
CA GLY A 39 -3.85 23.86 6.58
C GLY A 39 -4.05 22.70 5.59
N THR A 40 -3.29 21.61 5.73
CA THR A 40 -3.23 20.46 4.81
C THR A 40 -3.83 19.17 5.41
N LEU A 41 -4.77 19.30 6.37
CA LEU A 41 -5.42 18.15 7.03
C LEU A 41 -6.08 17.16 6.06
N SER A 42 -6.57 17.61 4.91
CA SER A 42 -7.13 16.73 3.88
C SER A 42 -6.10 15.72 3.34
N LEU A 43 -4.81 16.10 3.28
CA LEU A 43 -3.73 15.17 2.93
C LEU A 43 -3.53 14.13 4.03
N TYR A 44 -3.54 14.55 5.29
CA TYR A 44 -3.49 13.63 6.42
C TYR A 44 -4.63 12.61 6.37
N GLU A 45 -5.88 13.08 6.19
CA GLU A 45 -7.07 12.23 6.15
C GLU A 45 -7.03 11.23 4.99
N ASN A 46 -6.64 11.69 3.81
CA ASN A 46 -6.49 10.83 2.64
C ASN A 46 -5.44 9.72 2.88
N ARG A 47 -4.26 10.08 3.40
CA ARG A 47 -3.17 9.12 3.63
C ARG A 47 -3.47 8.14 4.76
N LEU A 48 -4.20 8.59 5.77
CA LEU A 48 -4.69 7.73 6.86
C LEU A 48 -5.76 6.76 6.33
N GLY A 49 -6.67 7.25 5.49
CA GLY A 49 -7.67 6.43 4.81
C GLY A 49 -7.06 5.32 3.97
N GLU A 50 -6.02 5.63 3.18
CA GLU A 50 -5.27 4.62 2.41
C GLU A 50 -4.65 3.53 3.31
N ALA A 51 -3.98 3.93 4.40
CA ALA A 51 -3.37 2.99 5.33
C ALA A 51 -4.43 2.09 5.99
N ASN A 52 -5.54 2.68 6.43
CA ASN A 52 -6.63 1.94 7.06
C ASN A 52 -7.32 0.99 6.06
N GLY A 53 -7.48 1.40 4.80
CA GLY A 53 -8.04 0.55 3.74
C GLY A 53 -7.20 -0.71 3.50
N VAL A 54 -5.87 -0.57 3.42
CA VAL A 54 -4.95 -1.72 3.28
C VAL A 54 -5.07 -2.67 4.48
N LEU A 55 -5.07 -2.14 5.70
CA LEU A 55 -5.14 -2.96 6.91
C LEU A 55 -6.48 -3.68 7.04
N ALA A 56 -7.59 -2.99 6.80
CA ALA A 56 -8.93 -3.58 6.84
C ALA A 56 -9.10 -4.69 5.78
N ALA A 57 -8.61 -4.46 4.57
CA ALA A 57 -8.64 -5.48 3.51
C ALA A 57 -7.77 -6.70 3.86
N TRP A 58 -6.60 -6.47 4.48
CA TRP A 58 -5.74 -7.57 4.92
C TRP A 58 -6.36 -8.38 6.05
N GLU A 59 -6.96 -7.73 7.05
CA GLU A 59 -7.69 -8.39 8.15
C GLU A 59 -8.89 -9.20 7.64
N ALA A 60 -9.57 -8.72 6.60
CA ALA A 60 -10.65 -9.43 5.94
C ALA A 60 -10.19 -10.56 5.00
N GLY A 61 -8.87 -10.76 4.82
CA GLY A 61 -8.32 -11.76 3.91
C GLY A 61 -8.50 -11.44 2.43
N CYS A 62 -8.84 -10.19 2.08
CA CYS A 62 -9.07 -9.74 0.70
C CYS A 62 -7.93 -8.89 0.12
N HIS A 63 -6.80 -8.79 0.82
CA HIS A 63 -5.62 -8.04 0.36
C HIS A 63 -4.48 -8.95 -0.09
N ALA A 64 -4.01 -8.72 -1.31
CA ALA A 64 -2.76 -9.28 -1.82
C ALA A 64 -2.07 -8.27 -2.73
N ARG A 65 -0.73 -8.23 -2.67
CA ARG A 65 0.10 -7.32 -3.48
C ARG A 65 1.24 -8.09 -4.11
N TYR A 66 1.19 -8.24 -5.43
CA TYR A 66 2.23 -8.89 -6.21
C TYR A 66 2.93 -7.88 -7.12
N LEU A 67 4.25 -7.99 -7.21
CA LEU A 67 5.02 -7.38 -8.28
C LEU A 67 5.24 -8.42 -9.38
N TYR A 68 4.99 -8.02 -10.62
CA TYR A 68 5.19 -8.87 -11.79
C TYR A 68 6.27 -8.26 -12.68
N ARG A 69 7.22 -9.09 -13.09
CA ARG A 69 8.14 -8.76 -14.18
C ARG A 69 7.80 -9.64 -15.37
N ALA A 70 7.38 -9.00 -16.46
CA ALA A 70 7.22 -9.67 -17.75
C ALA A 70 8.58 -9.81 -18.43
N ILE A 71 8.86 -10.99 -18.97
CA ILE A 71 10.10 -11.33 -19.65
C ILE A 71 9.72 -11.87 -21.03
N PRO A 72 10.15 -11.25 -22.14
CA PRO A 72 9.94 -11.81 -23.47
C PRO A 72 10.53 -13.23 -23.54
N LEU A 73 9.81 -14.15 -24.18
CA LEU A 73 10.29 -15.50 -24.50
C LEU A 73 11.21 -15.47 -25.72
#